data_AF-A0A453N842-F1
#
_entry.id   AF-A0A453N842-F1
#
_cell.length_a   1.000
_cell.length_b   1.000
_cell.length_c   1.000
_cell.angle_alpha   90.00
_cell.angle_beta   90.00
_cell.angle_gamma   90.00
#
_symmetry.space_group_name_H-M   'P 1'
#
loop_
_entity.id
_entity.type
_entity.pdbx_description
1 polymer ?
#
loop_
_entity_poly.entity_id
_entity_poly.type
_entity_poly.pdbx_seq_one_letter_code
_entity_poly.pdbx_strand_id
1 'polypeptide(L)'
;MAEPVPHLTDEIMEEIFLRLDTPAALARASTACPRYRRVITQRSFLRRYRKRHPPPLLGLLSEQDGFHPAQAPHPSAPLARALAAAADFTYSFVPKLKVGTPPFPADWYLRDGRVLLDDRPGKTTTAMFTNLAVCDPCHSATC
;
A
#
# COMPACT_ATOMS: atom_id res chain seq x y z
N MET A 1 33.15 29.50 25.82
CA MET A 1 32.67 29.42 24.43
C MET A 1 31.99 28.08 24.28
N ALA A 2 30.68 28.05 24.02
CA ALA A 2 29.97 26.79 23.84
C ALA A 2 30.39 26.17 22.51
N GLU A 3 30.89 24.93 22.57
CA GLU A 3 31.29 24.17 21.39
C GLU A 3 30.05 23.91 20.52
N PRO A 4 30.10 24.19 19.20
CA PRO A 4 28.95 23.95 18.34
C PRO A 4 28.67 22.45 18.30
N VAL A 5 27.49 22.05 18.77
CA VAL A 5 27.01 20.67 18.73
C VAL A 5 27.24 20.14 17.30
N PRO A 6 27.93 19.00 17.11
CA PRO A 6 28.16 18.47 15.79
C PRO A 6 26.82 18.35 15.08
N HIS A 7 26.64 19.15 14.03
CA HIS A 7 25.45 19.09 13.21
C HIS A 7 25.41 17.69 12.61
N LEU A 8 24.54 16.83 13.16
CA LEU A 8 24.28 15.53 12.60
C LEU A 8 23.92 15.75 11.13
N THR A 9 24.73 15.22 10.21
CA THR A 9 24.53 15.44 8.78
C THR A 9 23.26 14.69 8.34
N ASP A 10 22.70 15.09 7.19
CA ASP A 10 21.49 14.45 6.66
C ASP A 10 21.71 12.94 6.43
N GLU A 11 22.94 12.53 6.09
CA GLU A 11 23.32 11.13 5.91
C GLU A 11 23.23 10.33 7.23
N ILE A 12 23.70 10.89 8.35
CA ILE A 12 23.65 10.18 9.62
C ILE A 12 22.20 10.09 10.14
N MET A 13 21.40 11.15 9.95
CA MET A 13 19.97 11.07 10.24
C MET A 13 19.26 10.01 9.40
N GLU A 14 19.60 9.92 8.11
CA GLU A 14 19.09 8.89 7.22
C GLU A 14 19.36 7.49 7.81
N GLU A 15 20.60 7.22 8.22
CA GLU A 15 21.00 5.95 8.84
C GLU A 15 20.26 5.66 10.17
N ILE A 16 19.95 6.69 10.96
CA ILE A 16 19.14 6.54 12.18
C ILE A 16 17.69 6.20 11.82
N PHE A 17 17.07 6.95 10.91
CA PHE A 17 15.68 6.74 10.52
C PHE A 17 15.47 5.41 9.80
N LEU A 18 16.47 4.88 9.09
CA LEU A 18 16.42 3.55 8.48
C LEU A 18 16.36 2.42 9.51
N ARG A 19 16.82 2.65 10.74
CA ARG A 19 16.73 1.68 11.84
C ARG A 19 15.40 1.73 12.59
N LEU A 20 14.46 2.61 12.22
CA LEU A 20 13.12 2.62 12.79
C LEU A 20 12.27 1.50 12.17
N ASP A 21 12.04 0.43 12.94
CA ASP A 21 11.40 -0.80 12.45
C ASP A 21 9.90 -0.66 12.13
N THR A 22 9.26 0.44 12.55
CA THR A 22 7.82 0.65 12.32
C THR A 22 7.54 1.93 11.54
N PRO A 23 6.59 1.89 10.58
CA PRO A 23 6.12 3.09 9.90
C PRO A 23 5.59 4.16 10.86
N ALA A 24 5.00 3.75 11.99
CA ALA A 24 4.50 4.66 13.01
C ALA A 24 5.63 5.44 13.72
N ALA A 25 6.76 4.79 14.02
CA ALA A 25 7.93 5.47 14.57
C ALA A 25 8.52 6.47 13.56
N LEU A 26 8.57 6.09 12.28
CA LEU A 26 9.03 6.95 11.20
C LEU A 26 8.11 8.18 11.03
N ALA A 27 6.79 7.99 11.12
CA ALA A 27 5.82 9.08 11.08
C ALA A 27 6.03 10.07 12.24
N ARG A 28 6.21 9.57 13.47
CA ARG A 28 6.51 10.42 14.64
C ARG A 28 7.81 11.21 14.46
N ALA A 29 8.87 10.57 13.96
CA ALA A 29 10.12 11.26 13.65
C ALA A 29 9.92 12.37 12.60
N SER A 30 9.14 12.09 11.56
CA SER A 30 8.80 13.09 10.54
C SER A 30 8.02 14.28 11.10
N THR A 31 7.21 14.10 12.14
CA THR A 31 6.44 15.21 12.75
C THR A 31 7.26 16.04 13.74
N ALA A 32 8.41 15.54 14.20
CA ALA A 32 9.21 16.22 15.22
C ALA A 32 9.93 17.48 14.70
N CYS A 33 10.33 17.50 13.43
CA CYS A 33 11.07 18.64 12.85
C CYS A 33 10.95 18.68 11.31
N PRO A 34 10.86 19.88 10.69
CA PRO A 34 10.86 20.03 9.23
C PRO A 34 12.07 19.39 8.54
N ARG A 35 13.26 19.40 9.17
CA ARG A 35 14.46 18.75 8.65
C ARG A 35 14.31 17.23 8.59
N TYR A 36 13.72 16.62 9.63
CA TYR A 36 13.50 15.18 9.67
C TYR A 36 12.48 14.77 8.62
N ARG A 37 11.37 15.52 8.51
CA ARG A 37 10.40 15.34 7.43
C ARG A 37 11.07 15.41 6.06
N ARG A 38 11.96 16.38 5.83
CA ARG A 38 12.69 16.52 4.56
C ARG A 38 13.51 15.26 4.27
N VAL A 39 14.29 14.75 5.22
CA VAL A 39 15.10 13.53 5.03
C VAL A 39 14.20 12.31 4.76
N ILE A 40 13.18 12.10 5.60
CA ILE A 40 12.28 10.94 5.55
C ILE A 40 11.44 10.90 4.26
N THR A 41 11.07 12.06 3.70
CA THR A 41 10.26 12.12 2.47
C THR A 41 11.09 12.00 1.19
N GLN A 42 12.43 11.91 1.27
CA GLN A 42 13.26 11.71 0.10
C GLN A 42 13.03 10.34 -0.54
N ARG A 43 13.00 10.32 -1.88
CA ARG A 43 12.84 9.09 -2.66
C ARG A 43 13.95 8.07 -2.42
N SER A 44 15.19 8.52 -2.21
CA SER A 44 16.35 7.69 -1.86
C SER A 44 16.12 6.96 -0.54
N PHE A 45 15.76 7.71 0.51
CA PHE A 45 15.43 7.19 1.83
C PHE A 45 14.29 6.17 1.75
N LEU A 46 13.14 6.53 1.16
CA LEU A 46 11.97 5.64 1.08
C LEU A 46 12.28 4.33 0.35
N ARG A 47 13.12 4.38 -0.70
CA ARG A 47 13.58 3.18 -1.40
C ARG A 47 14.45 2.29 -0.51
N ARG A 48 15.39 2.89 0.23
CA ARG A 48 16.25 2.14 1.17
C ARG A 48 15.44 1.58 2.33
N TYR A 49 14.50 2.35 2.86
CA TYR A 49 13.59 1.94 3.92
C TYR A 49 12.78 0.71 3.49
N ARG A 50 12.12 0.76 2.33
CA ARG A 50 11.35 -0.38 1.79
C ARG A 50 12.22 -1.61 1.47
N LYS A 51 13.47 -1.41 1.04
CA LYS A 51 14.41 -2.52 0.80
C LYS A 51 14.81 -3.21 2.11
N ARG A 52 14.94 -2.45 3.20
CA ARG A 52 15.29 -2.97 4.53
C ARG A 52 14.08 -3.55 5.27
N HIS A 53 12.92 -2.91 5.10
CA HIS A 53 11.66 -3.23 5.73
C HIS A 53 10.65 -3.62 4.66
N PRO A 54 10.69 -4.87 4.16
CA PRO A 54 9.74 -5.33 3.17
C PRO A 54 8.32 -5.22 3.75
N PRO A 55 7.34 -4.73 2.97
CA PRO A 55 5.97 -4.65 3.44
C PRO A 55 5.48 -6.05 3.83
N PRO A 56 4.75 -6.19 4.95
CA PRO A 56 4.26 -7.49 5.39
C PRO A 56 3.28 -8.07 4.35
N LEU A 57 3.37 -9.38 4.08
CA LEU A 57 2.34 -10.08 3.31
C LEU A 57 1.07 -10.11 4.14
N LEU A 58 0.02 -9.42 3.68
CA LEU A 58 -1.27 -9.35 4.38
C LEU A 58 -2.28 -10.37 3.87
N GLY A 59 -2.11 -10.88 2.66
CA GLY A 59 -3.03 -11.84 2.08
C GLY A 59 -2.86 -11.94 0.57
N LEU A 60 -3.74 -12.74 -0.03
CA LEU A 60 -3.85 -12.93 -1.48
C LEU A 60 -5.25 -12.49 -1.91
N LEU A 61 -5.39 -11.82 -3.04
CA LEU A 61 -6.70 -11.67 -3.68
C LEU A 61 -6.88 -12.86 -4.64
N SER A 62 -8.10 -13.35 -4.75
CA SER A 62 -8.55 -14.30 -5.75
C SER A 62 -9.67 -13.67 -6.54
N GLU A 63 -9.68 -13.88 -7.86
CA GLU A 63 -10.78 -13.45 -8.71
C GLU A 63 -12.10 -14.14 -8.34
N GLN A 64 -12.07 -15.34 -7.76
CA GLN A 64 -13.30 -16.09 -7.46
C GLN A 64 -13.80 -15.83 -6.04
N ASP A 65 -12.87 -15.66 -5.10
CA ASP A 65 -13.14 -15.76 -3.67
C ASP A 65 -12.77 -14.48 -2.89
N GLY A 66 -12.23 -13.46 -3.57
CA GLY A 66 -11.89 -12.17 -2.97
C GLY A 66 -10.61 -12.21 -2.12
N PHE A 67 -10.57 -11.43 -1.03
CA PHE A 67 -9.38 -11.29 -0.21
C PHE A 67 -9.23 -12.41 0.82
N HIS A 68 -8.13 -13.14 0.73
CA HIS A 68 -7.70 -14.17 1.67
C HIS A 68 -6.61 -13.62 2.59
N PRO A 69 -6.96 -13.23 3.83
CA PRO A 69 -5.97 -12.73 4.78
C PRO A 69 -4.99 -13.83 5.18
N ALA A 70 -3.73 -13.44 5.41
CA ALA A 70 -2.72 -14.31 6.00
C ALA A 70 -3.24 -14.88 7.35
N GLN A 71 -3.16 -16.20 7.52
CA GLN A 71 -3.66 -16.90 8.71
C GLN A 71 -2.53 -17.28 9.66
N ALA A 72 -2.90 -17.60 10.92
CA ALA A 72 -1.96 -18.17 11.87
C ALA A 72 -1.35 -19.48 11.29
N PRO A 73 -0.05 -19.75 11.54
CA PRO A 73 0.86 -19.07 12.45
C PRO A 73 1.65 -17.88 11.83
N HIS A 74 1.23 -17.34 10.68
CA HIS A 74 1.98 -16.27 10.01
C HIS A 74 2.04 -14.98 10.86
N PRO A 75 3.21 -14.31 10.99
CA PRO A 75 3.36 -13.11 11.82
C PRO A 75 2.41 -11.96 11.45
N SER A 76 2.06 -11.84 10.18
CA SER A 76 1.11 -10.81 9.71
C SER A 76 -0.36 -11.12 10.02
N ALA A 77 -0.71 -12.29 10.55
CA ALA A 77 -2.11 -12.71 10.69
C ALA A 77 -3.00 -11.71 11.47
N PRO A 78 -2.55 -11.08 12.58
CA PRO A 78 -3.34 -10.07 13.27
C PRO A 78 -3.61 -8.84 12.39
N LEU A 79 -2.60 -8.38 11.64
CA LEU A 79 -2.70 -7.23 10.75
C LEU A 79 -3.57 -7.54 9.51
N ALA A 80 -3.41 -8.74 8.94
CA ALA A 80 -4.22 -9.25 7.85
C ALA A 80 -5.71 -9.31 8.21
N ARG A 81 -6.03 -9.82 9.40
CA ARG A 81 -7.40 -9.86 9.93
C ARG A 81 -7.96 -8.46 10.17
N ALA A 82 -7.16 -7.55 10.71
CA ALA A 82 -7.57 -6.16 10.90
C ALA A 82 -7.88 -5.48 9.56
N LEU A 83 -7.04 -5.70 8.54
CA LEU A 83 -7.28 -5.20 7.18
C LEU A 83 -8.58 -5.77 6.60
N ALA A 84 -8.77 -7.10 6.68
CA ALA A 84 -9.98 -7.75 6.17
C ALA A 84 -11.26 -7.23 6.83
N ALA A 85 -11.19 -6.82 8.10
CA ALA A 85 -12.32 -6.24 8.82
C ALA A 85 -12.60 -4.77 8.48
N ALA A 86 -11.58 -4.03 8.04
CA ALA A 86 -11.67 -2.58 7.82
C ALA A 86 -11.89 -2.20 6.35
N ALA A 87 -11.42 -3.03 5.41
CA ALA A 87 -11.44 -2.73 3.98
C ALA A 87 -12.60 -3.39 3.25
N ASP A 88 -13.17 -2.70 2.25
CA ASP A 88 -14.18 -3.27 1.36
C ASP A 88 -13.53 -3.90 0.12
N PHE A 89 -13.24 -5.20 0.21
CA PHE A 89 -12.75 -6.00 -0.92
C PHE A 89 -13.86 -6.51 -1.84
N THR A 90 -15.13 -6.16 -1.58
CA THR A 90 -16.23 -6.42 -2.53
C THR A 90 -16.30 -5.38 -3.64
N TYR A 91 -15.56 -4.28 -3.50
CA TYR A 91 -15.53 -3.15 -4.43
C TYR A 91 -16.94 -2.62 -4.75
N SER A 92 -17.84 -2.66 -3.76
CA SER A 92 -19.25 -2.29 -3.93
C SER A 92 -19.45 -0.85 -4.36
N PHE A 93 -18.48 0.01 -4.06
CA PHE A 93 -18.42 1.42 -4.43
C PHE A 93 -18.04 1.66 -5.90
N VAL A 94 -17.53 0.65 -6.61
CA VAL A 94 -17.20 0.77 -8.03
C VAL A 94 -18.49 0.64 -8.83
N PRO A 95 -18.84 1.63 -9.67
CA PRO A 95 -20.02 1.54 -10.52
C PRO A 95 -19.99 0.23 -11.32
N LYS A 96 -20.99 -0.63 -11.11
CA LYS A 96 -21.08 -1.90 -11.83
C LYS A 96 -21.16 -1.62 -13.32
N LEU A 97 -20.12 -1.98 -14.07
CA LEU A 97 -20.16 -1.90 -15.52
C LEU A 97 -21.18 -2.92 -16.04
N LYS A 98 -21.96 -2.51 -17.04
CA LYS A 98 -23.19 -3.21 -17.44
C LYS A 98 -22.90 -4.54 -18.15
N VAL A 99 -23.54 -5.58 -17.61
CA VAL A 99 -24.13 -6.78 -18.25
C VAL A 99 -23.20 -7.69 -19.06
N GLY A 100 -22.92 -8.87 -18.47
CA GLY A 100 -22.49 -10.06 -19.20
C GLY A 100 -21.20 -10.70 -18.70
N THR A 101 -20.42 -9.98 -17.91
CA THR A 101 -19.12 -10.42 -17.39
C THR A 101 -19.25 -10.93 -15.94
N PRO A 102 -18.41 -11.88 -15.47
CA PRO A 102 -18.46 -12.38 -14.10
C PRO A 102 -18.43 -11.23 -13.09
N PRO A 103 -18.89 -11.43 -11.85
CA PRO A 103 -18.96 -10.38 -10.82
C PRO A 103 -17.60 -9.80 -10.40
N PHE A 104 -16.51 -10.18 -11.07
CA PHE A 104 -15.15 -9.79 -10.75
C PHE A 104 -14.46 -9.22 -11.99
N PRO A 105 -13.81 -8.04 -11.89
CA PRO A 105 -13.06 -7.45 -12.98
C PRO A 105 -11.94 -8.41 -13.42
N ALA A 106 -11.78 -8.54 -14.73
CA ALA A 106 -11.05 -9.63 -15.36
C ALA A 106 -9.52 -9.51 -15.27
N ASP A 107 -8.99 -8.47 -14.61
CA ASP A 107 -7.58 -8.34 -14.24
C ASP A 107 -7.45 -7.33 -13.08
N TRP A 108 -6.60 -7.67 -12.10
CA TRP A 108 -6.31 -6.84 -10.93
C TRP A 108 -4.80 -6.63 -10.77
N TYR A 109 -4.38 -5.37 -10.60
CA TYR A 109 -2.99 -5.04 -10.29
C TYR A 109 -2.89 -4.38 -8.91
N LEU A 110 -2.13 -5.00 -8.00
CA LEU A 110 -1.91 -4.49 -6.66
C LEU A 110 -0.62 -3.67 -6.58
N ARG A 111 -0.73 -2.38 -6.25
CA ARG A 111 0.44 -1.53 -6.03
C ARG A 111 0.21 -0.56 -4.88
N ASP A 112 1.09 -0.60 -3.88
CA ASP A 112 1.04 0.26 -2.69
C ASP A 112 -0.34 0.22 -1.97
N GLY A 113 -1.01 -0.94 -1.97
CA GLY A 113 -2.33 -1.11 -1.34
C GLY A 113 -3.53 -0.72 -2.21
N ARG A 114 -3.31 -0.21 -3.42
CA ARG A 114 -4.35 0.11 -4.40
C ARG A 114 -4.51 -1.00 -5.43
N VAL A 115 -5.73 -1.14 -5.93
CA VAL A 115 -6.14 -2.17 -6.88
C VAL A 115 -6.61 -1.48 -8.16
N LEU A 116 -5.98 -1.81 -9.29
CA LEU A 116 -6.48 -1.42 -10.61
C LEU A 116 -7.48 -2.48 -11.07
N LEU A 117 -8.71 -2.07 -11.36
CA LEU A 117 -9.77 -2.90 -11.93
C LEU A 117 -9.93 -2.59 -13.41
N ASP A 118 -10.10 -3.64 -14.21
CA ASP A 118 -10.30 -3.55 -15.66
C ASP A 118 -11.60 -4.26 -16.05
N ASP A 119 -12.48 -3.52 -16.73
CA ASP A 119 -13.73 -4.04 -17.28
C ASP A 119 -13.52 -4.50 -18.72
N ARG A 120 -12.98 -5.71 -18.87
CA ARG A 120 -12.92 -6.37 -20.17
C ARG A 120 -14.15 -7.23 -20.40
N PRO A 121 -14.84 -7.09 -21.54
CA PRO A 121 -15.83 -8.05 -21.96
C PRO A 121 -15.16 -9.34 -22.48
N GLY A 122 -14.80 -10.26 -21.57
CA GLY A 122 -14.41 -11.64 -21.91
C GLY A 122 -13.13 -11.80 -22.76
N LYS A 123 -12.80 -13.07 -23.05
CA LYS A 123 -11.53 -13.56 -23.67
C LYS A 123 -11.32 -13.16 -25.14
N THR A 124 -11.62 -11.94 -25.55
CA THR A 124 -11.24 -11.44 -26.88
C THR A 124 -9.94 -10.67 -26.79
N THR A 125 -8.88 -11.26 -27.37
CA THR A 125 -7.48 -10.79 -27.40
C THR A 125 -7.24 -9.45 -28.12
N THR A 126 -8.30 -8.70 -28.44
CA THR A 126 -8.25 -7.52 -29.33
C THR A 126 -9.03 -6.31 -28.82
N ALA A 127 -9.63 -6.35 -27.63
CA ALA A 127 -10.29 -5.19 -27.04
C ALA A 127 -9.26 -4.33 -26.28
N MET A 128 -9.07 -3.08 -26.70
CA MET A 128 -8.34 -2.07 -25.93
C MET A 128 -8.99 -1.89 -24.55
N PHE A 129 -8.19 -1.59 -23.52
CA PHE A 129 -8.66 -1.24 -22.18
C PHE A 129 -9.74 -0.16 -22.26
N THR A 130 -11.02 -0.54 -22.11
CA THR A 130 -12.13 0.39 -22.33
C THR A 130 -12.49 1.16 -21.07
N ASN A 131 -12.38 0.55 -19.89
CA ASN A 131 -12.66 1.22 -18.61
C ASN A 131 -11.73 0.69 -17.51
N LEU A 132 -10.96 1.60 -16.91
CA LEU A 132 -10.05 1.32 -15.81
C LEU A 132 -10.49 2.10 -14.57
N ALA A 133 -10.49 1.45 -13.41
CA ALA A 133 -10.72 2.09 -12.12
C ALA A 133 -9.56 1.79 -11.16
N VAL A 134 -9.05 2.80 -10.46
CA VAL A 134 -8.09 2.61 -9.36
C VAL A 134 -8.87 2.73 -8.06
N CYS A 135 -8.84 1.67 -7.27
CA CYS A 135 -9.58 1.55 -6.03
C CYS A 135 -8.62 1.40 -4.86
N ASP A 136 -8.96 2.02 -3.73
CA ASP A 136 -8.33 1.75 -2.46
C ASP A 136 -9.37 1.05 -1.56
N PRO A 137 -9.23 -0.25 -1.28
CA PRO A 137 -10.14 -1.00 -0.42
C PRO A 137 -10.30 -0.37 0.97
N CYS A 138 -9.30 0.39 1.44
CA CYS A 138 -9.32 1.06 2.75
C CYS A 138 -10.10 2.38 2.72
N HIS A 139 -10.36 2.94 1.54
CA HIS A 139 -11.05 4.21 1.36
C HIS A 139 -12.25 4.00 0.43
N SER A 140 -13.34 3.45 0.97
CA SER A 140 -14.61 3.25 0.26
C SER A 140 -15.28 4.56 -0.22
N ALA A 141 -14.66 5.72 0.00
CA ALA A 141 -15.19 7.05 -0.26
C ALA A 141 -14.48 7.79 -1.41
N THR A 142 -13.55 7.17 -2.13
CA THR A 142 -12.85 7.86 -3.23
C THR A 142 -12.60 6.91 -4.41
N CYS A 143 -13.58 6.86 -5.31
CA CYS A 143 -13.40 6.47 -6.70
C CYS A 143 -13.81 7.63 -7.60
#